data_AF-A0A6A7Y5C6-F1
#
_entry.id   AF-A0A6A7Y5C6-F1
#
_cell.length_a   1.000
_cell.length_b   1.000
_cell.length_c   1.000
_cell.angle_alpha   90.00
_cell.angle_beta   90.00
_cell.angle_gamma   90.00
#
_symmetry.space_group_name_H-M   'P 1'
#
loop_
_entity.id
_entity.type
_entity.pdbx_description
1 polymer ?
#
loop_
_entity_poly.entity_id
_entity_poly.type
_entity_poly.pdbx_seq_one_letter_code
_entity_poly.pdbx_strand_id
1 'polypeptide(L)'
;MTRSAMWWPCRSSRGATRPRPRSRSSSGAIRPRPMSSSATGSPRSRRLSTVDEFDHAAALAETERELSIAAVRRRALPAEDGDGVCRGCGAPIEPARRAVQRGAHRCVECQEALELRARRGW
;
A
#
# COMPACT_ATOMS: atom_id res chain seq x y z
N MET A 1 17.16 -32.72 32.00
CA MET A 1 16.00 -33.65 32.05
C MET A 1 14.80 -32.93 31.50
N THR A 2 14.31 -33.44 30.38
CA THR A 2 13.29 -32.91 29.48
C THR A 2 11.90 -32.91 30.12
N ARG A 3 11.18 -31.80 29.98
CA ARG A 3 9.71 -31.81 30.03
C ARG A 3 9.15 -31.05 28.84
N SER A 4 8.94 -31.82 27.78
CA SER A 4 7.97 -31.58 26.72
C SER A 4 6.56 -31.54 27.30
N ALA A 5 5.75 -30.58 26.85
CA ALA A 5 4.29 -30.72 26.71
C ALA A 5 3.83 -29.68 25.67
N MET A 6 3.64 -30.12 24.41
CA MET A 6 2.31 -30.32 23.80
C MET A 6 1.59 -28.97 23.57
N TRP A 7 1.91 -28.24 22.50
CA TRP A 7 1.20 -28.32 21.21
C TRP A 7 -0.27 -28.77 21.33
N TRP A 8 -1.17 -27.80 21.38
CA TRP A 8 -2.60 -28.01 21.18
C TRP A 8 -2.98 -27.68 19.73
N PRO A 9 -3.59 -28.62 18.97
CA PRO A 9 -4.19 -28.28 17.69
C PRO A 9 -5.58 -27.68 17.90
N CYS A 10 -5.77 -26.42 17.50
CA CYS A 10 -7.11 -25.82 17.41
C CYS A 10 -7.80 -26.36 16.14
N ARG A 11 -8.63 -27.39 16.34
CA ARG A 11 -9.42 -28.07 15.32
C ARG A 11 -10.80 -27.40 15.18
N SER A 12 -11.02 -26.81 14.02
CA SER A 12 -12.25 -26.77 13.21
C SER A 12 -13.65 -26.69 13.88
N SER A 13 -14.38 -25.62 13.59
CA SER A 13 -15.83 -25.64 13.31
C SER A 13 -16.11 -24.56 12.24
N ARG A 14 -16.30 -24.92 10.96
CA ARG A 14 -17.57 -25.24 10.30
C ARG A 14 -18.76 -24.38 10.77
N GLY A 15 -19.27 -23.58 9.83
CA GLY A 15 -20.71 -23.30 9.73
C GLY A 15 -21.14 -21.88 10.09
N ALA A 16 -21.05 -20.95 9.13
CA ALA A 16 -21.91 -19.77 9.11
C ALA A 16 -22.38 -19.52 7.67
N THR A 17 -23.54 -20.08 7.36
CA THR A 17 -24.32 -19.87 6.13
C THR A 17 -24.61 -18.38 5.95
N ARG A 18 -24.07 -17.78 4.88
CA ARG A 18 -24.41 -16.42 4.45
C ARG A 18 -25.82 -16.40 3.84
N PRO A 19 -26.76 -15.58 4.32
CA PRO A 19 -28.00 -15.33 3.59
C PRO A 19 -27.71 -14.51 2.32
N ARG A 20 -28.22 -14.98 1.17
CA ARG A 20 -28.22 -14.25 -0.10
C ARG A 20 -29.33 -13.19 -0.09
N PRO A 21 -29.05 -11.89 -0.28
CA PRO A 21 -30.08 -10.94 -0.65
C PRO A 21 -30.42 -11.05 -2.15
N ARG A 22 -31.73 -10.91 -2.40
CA ARG A 22 -32.48 -11.17 -3.63
C ARG A 22 -31.98 -10.37 -4.84
N SER A 23 -31.98 -11.03 -6.00
CA SER A 23 -31.93 -10.43 -7.32
C SER A 23 -33.10 -9.46 -7.51
N ARG A 24 -32.81 -8.16 -7.62
CA ARG A 24 -33.77 -7.16 -8.09
C ARG A 24 -33.71 -7.14 -9.61
N SER A 25 -34.71 -7.75 -10.22
CA SER A 25 -34.94 -7.74 -11.66
C SER A 25 -35.32 -6.34 -12.15
N SER A 26 -34.78 -5.99 -13.32
CA SER A 26 -35.39 -5.18 -14.38
C SER A 26 -35.99 -3.81 -14.03
N SER A 27 -35.42 -2.75 -14.60
CA SER A 27 -36.07 -1.92 -15.64
C SER A 27 -35.34 -0.58 -15.76
N GLY A 28 -34.95 -0.22 -16.99
CA GLY A 28 -34.44 1.12 -17.28
C GLY A 28 -33.23 1.18 -18.20
N ALA A 29 -33.23 0.41 -19.30
CA ALA A 29 -32.29 0.65 -20.39
C ALA A 29 -32.70 1.93 -21.13
N ILE A 30 -32.24 3.08 -20.65
CA ILE A 30 -32.24 4.31 -21.43
C ILE A 30 -31.07 4.18 -22.41
N ARG A 31 -31.36 3.79 -23.65
CA ARG A 31 -30.38 3.83 -24.74
C ARG A 31 -30.09 5.30 -25.07
N PRO A 32 -28.85 5.82 -24.93
CA PRO A 32 -28.54 7.13 -25.46
C PRO A 32 -28.60 7.10 -26.99
N ARG A 33 -29.18 8.15 -27.60
CA ARG A 33 -29.17 8.37 -29.06
C ARG A 33 -27.72 8.68 -29.48
N PRO A 34 -27.13 7.99 -30.47
CA PRO A 34 -25.89 8.48 -31.07
C PRO A 34 -26.26 9.61 -32.05
N MET A 35 -26.04 10.87 -31.67
CA MET A 35 -26.11 11.99 -32.59
C MET A 35 -24.71 12.39 -33.04
N SER A 36 -24.52 12.26 -34.35
CA SER A 36 -23.59 12.97 -35.22
C SER A 36 -22.09 12.79 -34.99
N SER A 37 -21.60 11.68 -35.57
CA SER A 37 -20.27 11.52 -36.14
C SER A 37 -19.94 12.62 -37.16
N SER A 38 -19.26 13.68 -36.73
CA SER A 38 -18.61 14.62 -37.64
C SER A 38 -17.54 15.44 -36.90
N ALA A 39 -16.44 14.77 -36.57
CA ALA A 39 -15.13 15.38 -36.38
C ALA A 39 -14.04 14.34 -36.66
N THR A 40 -14.00 13.77 -37.87
CA THR A 40 -12.79 13.08 -38.38
C THR A 40 -11.74 14.11 -38.79
N GLY A 41 -11.36 14.96 -37.85
CA GLY A 41 -10.04 15.58 -37.85
C GLY A 41 -9.15 14.66 -37.02
N SER A 42 -8.54 13.66 -37.66
CA SER A 42 -7.41 12.96 -37.04
C SER A 42 -6.47 14.04 -36.52
N PRO A 43 -6.18 14.14 -35.21
CA PRO A 43 -5.25 15.14 -34.72
C PRO A 43 -3.91 14.76 -35.33
N ARG A 44 -3.58 15.42 -36.44
CA ARG A 44 -2.29 15.28 -37.10
C ARG A 44 -1.27 15.47 -36.00
N SER A 45 -0.46 14.43 -35.79
CA SER A 45 0.76 14.39 -35.00
C SER A 45 1.35 15.78 -34.86
N ARG A 46 0.96 16.51 -33.81
CA ARG A 46 1.60 17.79 -33.51
C ARG A 46 2.92 17.36 -32.89
N ARG A 47 3.97 17.34 -33.72
CA ARG A 47 5.33 17.15 -33.25
C ARG A 47 5.54 18.26 -32.23
N LEU A 48 5.57 17.90 -30.95
CA LEU A 48 5.88 18.83 -29.87
C LEU A 48 7.18 19.53 -30.24
N SER A 49 7.26 20.83 -30.02
CA SER A 49 8.55 21.49 -30.20
C SER A 49 9.55 20.89 -29.21
N THR A 50 10.84 20.99 -29.49
CA THR A 50 11.87 20.52 -28.56
C THR A 50 11.72 21.16 -27.18
N VAL A 51 11.25 22.41 -27.11
CA VAL A 51 10.93 23.10 -25.85
C VAL A 51 9.75 22.43 -25.15
N ASP A 52 8.66 22.15 -25.86
CA ASP A 52 7.50 21.45 -25.27
C ASP A 52 7.86 20.03 -24.80
N GLU A 53 8.78 19.35 -25.49
CA GLU A 53 9.31 18.05 -25.08
C GLU A 53 10.11 18.15 -23.76
N PHE A 54 10.93 19.19 -23.60
CA PHE A 54 11.67 19.43 -22.36
C PHE A 54 10.75 19.83 -21.21
N ASP A 55 9.79 20.72 -21.44
CA ASP A 55 8.81 21.12 -20.42
C ASP A 55 7.99 19.91 -19.96
N HIS A 56 7.60 19.04 -20.89
CA HIS A 56 6.91 17.80 -20.54
C HIS A 56 7.78 16.87 -19.69
N ALA A 57 9.04 16.67 -20.08
CA ALA A 57 9.98 15.85 -19.32
C ALA A 57 10.21 16.41 -17.90
N ALA A 58 10.34 17.74 -17.77
CA ALA A 58 10.49 18.40 -16.47
C ALA A 58 9.25 18.22 -15.58
N ALA A 59 8.05 18.36 -16.14
CA ALA A 59 6.80 18.13 -15.41
C ALA A 59 6.66 16.68 -14.91
N LEU A 60 7.08 15.70 -15.72
CA LEU A 60 7.10 14.29 -15.31
C LEU A 60 8.10 14.04 -14.18
N ALA A 61 9.31 14.60 -14.28
CA ALA A 61 10.33 14.45 -13.25
C ALA A 61 9.89 15.04 -11.91
N GLU A 62 9.23 16.20 -11.91
CA GLU A 62 8.71 16.80 -10.68
C GLU A 62 7.57 15.96 -10.10
N THR A 63 6.66 15.47 -10.95
CA THR A 63 5.58 14.58 -10.50
C THR A 63 6.15 13.32 -9.82
N GLU A 64 7.15 12.68 -10.42
CA GLU A 64 7.80 11.50 -9.83
C GLU A 64 8.46 11.82 -8.48
N ARG A 65 9.11 12.99 -8.39
CA ARG A 65 9.73 13.47 -7.16
C ARG A 65 8.69 13.66 -6.05
N GLU A 66 7.60 14.35 -6.34
CA GLU A 66 6.52 14.61 -5.38
C GLU A 66 5.89 13.30 -4.90
N LEU A 67 5.60 12.37 -5.82
CA LEU A 67 5.04 11.05 -5.50
C LEU A 67 5.99 10.24 -4.61
N SER A 68 7.29 10.27 -4.90
CA SER A 68 8.31 9.57 -4.12
C SER A 68 8.42 10.14 -2.70
N ILE A 69 8.45 11.47 -2.56
CA ILE A 69 8.45 12.15 -1.26
C ILE A 69 7.20 11.81 -0.47
N ALA A 70 6.03 11.86 -1.10
CA ALA A 70 4.77 11.52 -0.47
C ALA A 70 4.75 10.05 0.00
N ALA A 71 5.31 9.13 -0.77
CA ALA A 71 5.41 7.72 -0.39
C ALA A 71 6.31 7.52 0.85
N VAL A 72 7.46 8.21 0.91
CA VAL A 72 8.34 8.16 2.08
C VAL A 72 7.67 8.77 3.31
N ARG A 73 7.01 9.92 3.17
CA ARG A 73 6.27 10.57 4.27
C ARG A 73 5.18 9.67 4.84
N ARG A 74 4.38 9.02 3.99
CA ARG A 74 3.35 8.06 4.43
C ARG A 74 3.92 6.89 5.22
N ARG A 75 5.13 6.42 4.89
CA ARG A 75 5.80 5.33 5.61
C ARG A 75 6.43 5.79 6.94
N ALA A 76 6.85 7.05 7.02
CA ALA A 76 7.47 7.62 8.21
C ALA A 76 6.45 7.99 9.29
N LEU A 77 5.21 8.31 8.90
CA LEU A 77 4.13 8.60 9.84
C LEU A 77 3.81 7.34 10.67
N PRO A 78 3.90 7.41 12.01
CA PRO A 78 3.48 6.31 12.86
C PRO A 78 1.97 6.10 12.68
N ALA A 79 1.58 4.91 12.23
CA ALA A 79 0.18 4.58 12.03
C ALA A 79 -0.58 4.48 13.37
N GLU A 80 0.09 4.07 14.43
CA GLU A 80 -0.43 3.93 15.80
C GLU A 80 0.75 3.98 16.79
N ASP A 81 0.50 4.30 18.06
CA ASP A 81 1.49 4.13 19.13
C ASP A 81 1.82 2.63 19.29
N GLY A 82 3.11 2.29 19.35
CA GLY A 82 3.53 0.90 19.59
C GLY A 82 3.24 0.47 21.03
N ASP A 83 2.94 -0.82 21.24
CA ASP A 83 2.81 -1.46 22.55
C ASP A 83 4.12 -1.52 23.35
N GLY A 84 5.22 -1.08 22.73
CA GLY A 84 6.54 -1.00 23.32
C GLY A 84 7.27 -2.33 23.36
N VAL A 85 6.78 -3.37 22.67
CA VAL A 85 7.39 -4.70 22.60
C VAL A 85 7.82 -5.01 21.16
N CYS A 86 9.03 -5.54 21.01
CA CYS A 86 9.58 -5.87 19.69
C CYS A 86 8.84 -7.08 19.09
N ARG A 87 8.24 -6.92 17.91
CA ARG A 87 7.59 -8.02 17.17
C ARG A 87 8.56 -9.08 16.63
N GLY A 88 9.86 -8.82 16.63
CA GLY A 88 10.89 -9.74 16.13
C GLY A 88 11.40 -10.69 17.22
N CYS A 89 11.89 -10.14 18.33
CA CYS A 89 12.51 -10.90 19.41
C CYS A 89 11.68 -10.96 20.71
N GLY A 90 10.59 -10.19 20.82
CA GLY A 90 9.77 -10.11 22.04
C GLY A 90 10.36 -9.24 23.16
N ALA A 91 11.57 -8.69 22.99
CA ALA A 91 12.18 -7.81 23.98
C ALA A 91 11.48 -6.42 24.03
N PRO A 92 11.50 -5.73 25.19
CA PRO A 92 11.00 -4.35 25.27
C PRO A 92 11.81 -3.42 24.37
N ILE A 93 11.13 -2.53 23.64
CA ILE A 93 11.76 -1.52 22.79
C ILE A 93 12.33 -0.41 23.67
N GLU A 94 13.55 0.01 23.34
CA GLU A 94 14.30 1.01 24.08
C GLU A 94 13.51 2.33 24.21
N PRO A 95 13.44 2.93 25.41
CA PRO A 95 12.64 4.13 25.63
C PRO A 95 13.12 5.30 24.76
N ALA A 96 14.43 5.44 24.55
CA ALA A 96 15.01 6.44 23.64
C ALA A 96 14.48 6.29 22.21
N ARG A 97 14.27 5.05 21.75
CA ARG A 97 13.73 4.77 20.41
C ARG A 97 12.25 5.12 20.30
N ARG A 98 11.47 4.82 21.34
CA ARG A 98 10.04 5.21 21.40
C ARG A 98 9.86 6.73 21.51
N ALA A 99 10.80 7.43 22.13
CA ALA A 99 10.77 8.89 22.22
C ALA A 99 10.93 9.55 20.83
N VAL A 100 11.78 8.99 19.97
CA VAL A 100 11.99 9.49 18.60
C VAL A 100 10.89 8.99 17.65
N GLN A 101 10.52 7.71 17.75
CA GLN A 101 9.52 7.09 16.89
C GLN A 101 8.51 6.29 17.73
N ARG A 102 7.39 6.93 18.07
CA ARG A 102 6.35 6.37 18.94
C ARG A 102 5.70 5.08 18.40
N GLY A 103 5.57 4.99 17.07
CA GLY A 103 5.06 3.80 16.38
C GLY A 103 6.09 2.70 16.12
N ALA A 104 7.22 2.70 16.82
CA ALA A 104 8.24 1.66 16.70
C ALA A 104 7.68 0.27 17.05
N HIS A 105 7.76 -0.69 16.12
CA HIS A 105 7.29 -2.09 16.31
C HIS A 105 8.41 -3.12 16.50
N ARG A 106 9.68 -2.73 16.37
CA ARG A 106 10.87 -3.61 16.50
C ARG A 106 11.98 -2.87 17.26
N CYS A 107 12.90 -3.57 17.91
CA CYS A 107 14.15 -2.97 18.40
C CYS A 107 15.06 -2.57 17.21
N VAL A 108 16.14 -1.83 17.49
CA VAL A 108 17.10 -1.39 16.46
C VAL A 108 17.66 -2.57 15.67
N GLU A 109 18.13 -3.60 16.35
CA GLU A 109 18.78 -4.77 15.73
C GLU A 109 17.81 -5.53 14.80
N CYS A 110 16.59 -5.77 15.26
CA CYS A 110 15.57 -6.46 14.46
C CYS A 110 15.13 -5.61 13.26
N GLN A 111 15.15 -4.28 13.39
CA GLN A 111 14.86 -3.37 12.28
C GLN A 111 15.98 -3.40 11.23
N GLU A 112 17.24 -3.32 11.65
CA GLU A 112 18.40 -3.40 10.75
C GLU A 112 18.44 -4.72 9.98
N ALA A 113 18.17 -5.84 10.66
CA ALA A 113 18.10 -7.16 10.03
C ALA A 113 16.94 -7.27 9.02
N LEU A 114 15.81 -6.60 9.27
CA LEU A 114 14.70 -6.54 8.32
C LEU A 114 15.09 -5.72 7.07
N GLU A 115 15.67 -4.55 7.27
CA GLU A 115 16.10 -3.67 6.17
C GLU A 115 17.21 -4.29 5.34
N LEU A 116 18.15 -5.00 5.96
CA LEU A 116 19.20 -5.72 5.26
C LEU A 116 18.61 -6.82 4.35
N ARG A 117 17.58 -7.53 4.80
CA ARG A 117 16.87 -8.52 3.97
C ARG A 117 16.12 -7.85 2.82
N ALA A 118 15.41 -6.75 3.08
CA ALA A 118 14.70 -6.00 2.05
C ALA A 118 15.64 -5.46 0.97
N ARG A 119 16.83 -4.96 1.35
CA ARG A 119 17.87 -4.52 0.39
C ARG A 119 18.45 -5.67 -0.45
N ARG A 120 18.44 -6.89 0.07
CA ARG A 120 18.94 -8.10 -0.60
C ARG A 120 17.89 -8.79 -1.50
N GLY A 121 16.68 -8.24 -1.59
CA GLY A 121 15.63 -8.74 -2.50
C GLY A 121 15.01 -10.08 -2.09
N TRP A 122 14.96 -10.35 -0.78
CA TRP A 122 14.33 -11.56 -0.22
C TRP A 122 12.85 -11.35 0.11
#